data_AF-A0A2E7I0G0-F1
#
_entry.id   AF-A0A2E7I0G0-F1
#
_cell.length_a   1.000
_cell.length_b   1.000
_cell.length_c   1.000
_cell.angle_alpha   90.00
_cell.angle_beta   90.00
_cell.angle_gamma   90.00
#
_symmetry.space_group_name_H-M   'P 1'
#
loop_
_entity.id
_entity.type
_entity.pdbx_description
1 polymer ?
#
loop_
_entity_poly.entity_id
_entity_poly.type
_entity_poly.pdbx_seq_one_letter_code
_entity_poly.pdbx_strand_id
1 'polypeptide(L)'
;MEIIEQAPKRAIVVTPHPDDCEGGCGGTMAKWIDSGNTDIVVILCTKGDKGTGDRSLTPEKLTSIREIEQQNASDSLGISRVVFLRHPDGGLEDDEEFRRELVYEIRKHKPEVLFCIDPVRSTTHTHRDHRKSGQCAIDAAFSFA
;
A
#
# COMPACT_ATOMS: atom_id res chain seq x y z
N MET A 1 21.20 1.99 -10.35
CA MET A 1 20.22 1.13 -9.67
C MET A 1 20.97 0.45 -8.54
N GLU A 2 20.62 0.76 -7.30
CA GLU A 2 21.17 0.09 -6.12
C GLU A 2 20.44 -1.24 -5.94
N ILE A 3 21.18 -2.29 -5.57
CA ILE A 3 20.62 -3.61 -5.29
C ILE A 3 20.58 -3.76 -3.77
N ILE A 4 19.40 -4.02 -3.21
CA ILE A 4 19.23 -4.30 -1.79
C ILE A 4 19.60 -5.75 -1.54
N GLU A 5 20.83 -6.00 -1.07
CA GLU A 5 21.35 -7.35 -0.83
C GLU A 5 20.95 -7.91 0.55
N GLN A 6 20.71 -7.04 1.52
CA GLN A 6 20.30 -7.41 2.88
C GLN A 6 18.88 -6.91 3.15
N ALA A 7 18.06 -7.73 3.82
CA ALA A 7 16.72 -7.34 4.20
C ALA A 7 16.77 -6.14 5.16
N PRO A 8 15.95 -5.10 4.96
CA PRO A 8 15.87 -3.97 5.89
C PRO A 8 15.27 -4.42 7.21
N LYS A 9 15.52 -3.69 8.30
CA LYS A 9 14.83 -3.98 9.57
C LYS A 9 13.35 -3.60 9.52
N ARG A 10 13.03 -2.52 8.78
CA ARG A 10 11.68 -1.97 8.68
C ARG A 10 11.39 -1.54 7.25
N ALA A 11 10.22 -1.92 6.75
CA ALA A 11 9.74 -1.48 5.45
C ALA A 11 8.28 -1.03 5.51
N ILE A 12 7.92 -0.08 4.66
CA ILE A 12 6.52 0.30 4.40
C ILE A 12 6.18 -0.06 2.96
N VAL A 13 4.95 -0.51 2.74
CA VAL A 13 4.36 -0.65 1.41
C VAL A 13 3.15 0.27 1.32
N VAL A 14 3.23 1.30 0.46
CA VAL A 14 2.08 2.14 0.12
C VAL A 14 1.40 1.54 -1.11
N THR A 15 0.17 1.08 -0.95
CA THR A 15 -0.56 0.35 -1.99
C THR A 15 -1.98 0.91 -2.15
N PRO A 16 -2.46 1.16 -3.39
CA PRO A 16 -3.72 1.87 -3.57
C PRO A 16 -4.92 1.00 -3.22
N HIS A 17 -4.98 -0.24 -3.71
CA HIS A 17 -6.09 -1.15 -3.51
C HIS A 17 -5.66 -2.39 -2.72
N PRO A 18 -6.59 -3.08 -2.05
CA PRO A 18 -6.34 -4.46 -1.64
C PRO A 18 -5.89 -5.27 -2.86
N ASP A 19 -5.08 -6.32 -2.69
CA ASP A 19 -4.46 -7.16 -3.74
C ASP A 19 -3.17 -6.64 -4.42
N ASP A 20 -3.01 -5.32 -4.53
CA ASP A 20 -1.90 -4.74 -5.31
C ASP A 20 -0.53 -5.09 -4.73
N CYS A 21 -0.39 -5.11 -3.40
CA CYS A 21 0.89 -5.38 -2.76
C CYS A 21 1.27 -6.86 -2.82
N GLU A 22 0.29 -7.76 -2.74
CA GLU A 22 0.48 -9.20 -2.91
C GLU A 22 1.00 -9.50 -4.33
N GLY A 23 0.36 -8.91 -5.35
CA GLY A 23 0.76 -9.07 -6.75
C GLY A 23 2.07 -8.34 -7.11
N GLY A 24 2.32 -7.19 -6.50
CA GLY A 24 3.48 -6.34 -6.81
C GLY A 24 4.77 -6.76 -6.10
N CYS A 25 4.71 -6.97 -4.78
CA CYS A 25 5.90 -7.22 -3.95
C CYS A 25 5.74 -8.31 -2.89
N GLY A 26 4.64 -9.07 -2.89
CA GLY A 26 4.33 -10.10 -1.88
C GLY A 26 5.44 -11.12 -1.66
N GLY A 27 6.06 -11.62 -2.75
CA GLY A 27 7.19 -12.54 -2.65
C GLY A 27 8.44 -11.93 -1.99
N THR A 28 8.72 -10.65 -2.23
CA THR A 28 9.82 -9.93 -1.58
C THR A 28 9.53 -9.70 -0.11
N MET A 29 8.30 -9.28 0.23
CA MET A 29 7.86 -9.12 1.62
C MET A 29 8.01 -10.42 2.41
N ALA A 30 7.49 -11.53 1.87
CA ALA A 30 7.59 -12.85 2.49
C ALA A 30 9.05 -13.25 2.75
N LYS A 31 9.93 -13.05 1.76
CA LYS A 31 11.36 -13.37 1.87
C LYS A 31 12.04 -12.52 2.95
N TRP A 32 11.73 -11.23 3.03
CA TRP A 32 12.32 -10.32 4.01
C TRP A 32 11.83 -10.61 5.44
N ILE A 33 10.56 -10.97 5.61
CA ILE A 33 10.02 -11.41 6.90
C ILE A 33 10.71 -12.71 7.35
N ASP A 34 10.75 -13.73 6.49
CA ASP A 34 11.29 -15.05 6.83
C ASP A 34 12.80 -15.03 7.13
N SER A 35 13.60 -14.39 6.27
CA SER A 35 15.06 -14.42 6.37
C SER A 35 15.67 -13.28 7.17
N GLY A 36 14.99 -12.13 7.22
CA GLY A 36 15.51 -10.88 7.79
C GLY A 36 14.79 -10.42 9.04
N ASN A 37 13.67 -11.07 9.39
CA ASN A 37 12.79 -10.63 10.47
C ASN A 37 12.36 -9.17 10.29
N THR A 38 12.17 -8.75 9.03
CA THR A 38 11.77 -7.39 8.66
C THR A 38 10.37 -7.07 9.20
N ASP A 39 10.24 -5.96 9.91
CA ASP A 39 8.94 -5.41 10.32
C ASP A 39 8.32 -4.65 9.14
N ILE A 40 7.26 -5.21 8.55
CA ILE A 40 6.57 -4.65 7.40
C ILE A 40 5.24 -4.03 7.83
N VAL A 41 4.99 -2.82 7.35
CA VAL A 41 3.70 -2.14 7.48
C VAL A 41 3.11 -1.92 6.09
N VAL A 42 1.89 -2.42 5.87
CA VAL A 42 1.12 -2.14 4.64
C VAL A 42 0.20 -0.96 4.90
N ILE A 43 0.27 0.07 4.05
CA ILE A 43 -0.65 1.20 4.03
C ILE A 43 -1.55 1.04 2.83
N LEU A 44 -2.82 0.75 3.10
CA LEU A 44 -3.87 0.60 2.11
C LEU A 44 -4.60 1.94 1.93
N CYS A 45 -4.43 2.55 0.77
CA CYS A 45 -4.93 3.90 0.54
C CYS A 45 -6.45 3.93 0.39
N THR A 46 -7.03 3.00 -0.37
CA THR A 46 -8.46 2.98 -0.67
C THR A 46 -9.20 1.82 -0.01
N LYS A 47 -10.53 1.91 0.01
CA LYS A 47 -11.42 0.84 0.47
C LYS A 47 -11.52 -0.34 -0.50
N GLY A 48 -11.12 -0.18 -1.75
CA GLY A 48 -11.38 -1.15 -2.81
C GLY A 48 -12.88 -1.39 -3.07
N ASP A 49 -13.72 -0.41 -2.76
CA ASP A 49 -15.19 -0.52 -2.69
C ASP A 49 -15.91 -0.47 -4.05
N LYS A 50 -15.16 -0.52 -5.15
CA LYS A 50 -15.69 -0.58 -6.52
C LYS A 50 -15.22 -1.79 -7.32
N GLY A 51 -14.29 -2.59 -6.78
CA GLY A 51 -13.66 -3.74 -7.43
C GLY A 51 -14.57 -4.99 -7.56
N THR A 52 -15.81 -4.85 -8.02
CA THR A 52 -16.72 -5.99 -8.23
C THR A 52 -17.59 -5.85 -9.48
N GLY A 53 -17.87 -6.98 -10.13
CA GLY A 53 -18.91 -7.07 -11.17
C GLY A 53 -20.31 -7.36 -10.61
N ASP A 54 -20.42 -7.74 -9.34
CA ASP A 54 -21.68 -8.05 -8.68
C ASP A 54 -22.40 -6.78 -8.23
N ARG A 55 -23.49 -6.44 -8.94
CA ARG A 55 -24.30 -5.24 -8.68
C ARG A 55 -25.16 -5.33 -7.41
N SER A 56 -25.23 -6.49 -6.78
CA SER A 56 -25.98 -6.67 -5.52
C SER A 56 -25.17 -6.30 -4.28
N LEU A 57 -23.83 -6.23 -4.40
CA LEU A 57 -22.95 -5.79 -3.33
C LEU A 57 -22.94 -4.26 -3.25
N THR A 58 -23.17 -3.75 -2.03
CA THR A 58 -22.99 -2.31 -1.77
C THR A 58 -21.50 -2.01 -1.54
N PRO A 59 -21.04 -0.77 -1.79
CA PRO A 59 -19.66 -0.37 -1.52
C PRO A 59 -19.21 -0.66 -0.08
N GLU A 60 -20.10 -0.48 0.91
CA GLU A 60 -19.79 -0.71 2.32
C GLU A 60 -19.59 -2.20 2.64
N LYS A 61 -20.41 -3.07 2.04
CA LYS A 61 -20.26 -4.52 2.16
C LYS A 61 -18.96 -4.98 1.51
N LEU A 62 -18.66 -4.47 0.32
CA LEU A 62 -17.42 -4.80 -0.38
C LEU A 62 -16.20 -4.33 0.41
N THR A 63 -16.22 -3.10 0.94
CA THR A 63 -15.16 -2.59 1.83
C THR A 63 -14.89 -3.58 2.97
N SER A 64 -15.95 -4.00 3.68
CA SER A 64 -15.81 -4.89 4.83
C SER A 64 -15.22 -6.25 4.45
N ILE A 65 -15.64 -6.80 3.30
CA ILE A 65 -15.07 -8.04 2.76
C ILE A 65 -13.58 -7.85 2.45
N ARG A 66 -13.22 -6.78 1.73
CA ARG A 66 -11.84 -6.56 1.30
C ARG A 66 -10.89 -6.22 2.43
N GLU A 67 -11.34 -5.55 3.50
CA GLU A 67 -10.52 -5.35 4.70
C GLU A 67 -10.18 -6.69 5.37
N ILE A 68 -11.15 -7.62 5.45
CA ILE A 68 -10.92 -8.97 5.98
C ILE A 68 -9.98 -9.76 5.07
N GLU A 69 -10.19 -9.72 3.76
CA GLU A 69 -9.31 -10.37 2.78
C GLU A 69 -7.87 -9.85 2.89
N GLN A 70 -7.68 -8.53 2.95
CA GLN A 70 -6.37 -7.91 3.09
C GLN A 70 -5.68 -8.31 4.40
N GLN A 71 -6.44 -8.35 5.50
CA GLN A 71 -5.89 -8.78 6.79
C GLN A 71 -5.45 -10.25 6.72
N ASN A 72 -6.28 -11.14 6.19
CA ASN A 72 -5.96 -12.56 6.04
C ASN A 72 -4.73 -12.78 5.13
N ALA A 73 -4.62 -12.03 4.04
CA ALA A 73 -3.47 -12.07 3.15
C ALA A 73 -2.19 -11.61 3.87
N SER A 74 -2.28 -10.53 4.64
CA SER A 74 -1.17 -9.98 5.42
C SER A 74 -0.71 -10.94 6.51
N ASP A 75 -1.65 -11.53 7.26
CA ASP A 75 -1.38 -12.52 8.30
C ASP A 75 -0.68 -13.76 7.73
N SER A 76 -1.10 -14.20 6.53
CA SER A 76 -0.48 -15.35 5.84
C SER A 76 0.98 -15.11 5.45
N LEU A 77 1.40 -13.85 5.29
CA LEU A 77 2.78 -13.45 5.02
C LEU A 77 3.58 -13.11 6.29
N GLY A 78 2.93 -13.10 7.47
CA GLY A 78 3.54 -12.66 8.73
C GLY A 78 3.64 -11.14 8.88
N ILE A 79 2.87 -10.37 8.10
CA ILE A 79 2.83 -8.91 8.20
C ILE A 79 2.06 -8.52 9.46
N SER A 80 2.70 -7.77 10.34
CA SER A 80 2.16 -7.45 11.67
C SER A 80 1.11 -6.34 11.66
N ARG A 81 1.04 -5.55 10.59
CA ARG A 81 0.24 -4.32 10.56
C ARG A 81 -0.24 -3.94 9.16
N VAL A 82 -1.55 -3.74 9.06
CA VAL A 82 -2.21 -3.08 7.93
C VAL A 82 -2.84 -1.77 8.43
N VAL A 83 -2.57 -0.68 7.72
CA VAL A 83 -3.17 0.64 7.96
C VAL A 83 -4.16 0.92 6.85
N PHE A 84 -5.44 1.06 7.20
CA PHE A 84 -6.52 1.36 6.27
C PHE A 84 -6.83 2.87 6.29
N LEU A 85 -6.41 3.61 5.26
CA LEU A 85 -6.73 5.04 5.11
C LEU A 85 -8.17 5.26 4.62
N ARG A 86 -8.75 4.26 3.95
CA ARG A 86 -10.17 4.21 3.57
C ARG A 86 -10.62 5.37 2.68
N HIS A 87 -9.78 5.83 1.76
CA HIS A 87 -10.23 6.71 0.68
C HIS A 87 -11.18 5.94 -0.28
N PRO A 88 -12.10 6.62 -0.96
CA PRO A 88 -12.93 5.97 -1.98
C PRO A 88 -12.08 5.37 -3.11
N ASP A 89 -12.39 4.15 -3.53
CA ASP A 89 -11.77 3.53 -4.70
C ASP A 89 -12.05 4.37 -5.96
N GLY A 90 -11.04 4.59 -6.79
CA GLY A 90 -11.04 5.51 -7.93
C GLY A 90 -10.96 6.99 -7.55
N GLY A 91 -10.83 7.32 -6.26
CA GLY A 91 -10.99 8.66 -5.71
C GLY A 91 -9.70 9.38 -5.30
N LEU A 92 -8.54 8.72 -5.24
CA LEU A 92 -7.31 9.33 -4.69
C LEU A 92 -6.85 10.57 -5.46
N GLU A 93 -6.77 11.72 -4.80
CA GLU A 93 -6.08 12.91 -5.32
C GLU A 93 -4.77 13.17 -4.58
N ASP A 94 -3.93 13.98 -5.21
CA ASP A 94 -2.75 14.53 -4.55
C ASP A 94 -3.12 15.80 -3.77
N ASP A 95 -3.78 15.60 -2.64
CA ASP A 95 -4.21 16.66 -1.74
C ASP A 95 -3.40 16.67 -0.42
N GLU A 96 -3.67 17.67 0.42
CA GLU A 96 -2.99 17.81 1.72
C GLU A 96 -3.36 16.68 2.69
N GLU A 97 -4.60 16.21 2.66
CA GLU A 97 -5.09 15.18 3.59
C GLU A 97 -4.37 13.86 3.36
N PHE A 98 -4.38 13.37 2.11
CA PHE A 98 -3.75 12.11 1.76
C PHE A 98 -2.23 12.16 1.99
N ARG A 99 -1.56 13.25 1.60
CA ARG A 99 -0.13 13.42 1.89
C ARG A 99 0.18 13.44 3.38
N ARG A 100 -0.65 14.12 4.20
CA ARG A 100 -0.46 14.18 5.66
C ARG A 100 -0.58 12.81 6.29
N GLU A 101 -1.51 11.98 5.84
CA GLU A 101 -1.68 10.60 6.32
C GLU A 101 -0.45 9.74 6.01
N LEU A 102 0.06 9.82 4.77
CA LEU A 102 1.28 9.11 4.37
C LEU A 102 2.50 9.60 5.18
N VAL A 103 2.67 10.91 5.32
CA VAL A 103 3.75 11.50 6.13
C VAL A 103 3.65 11.05 7.58
N TYR A 104 2.45 10.99 8.15
CA TYR A 104 2.23 10.52 9.51
C TYR A 104 2.70 9.07 9.69
N GLU A 105 2.27 8.15 8.83
CA GLU A 105 2.65 6.74 8.95
C GLU A 105 4.14 6.50 8.66
N ILE A 106 4.71 7.19 7.66
CA ILE A 106 6.15 7.15 7.37
C ILE A 106 6.95 7.63 8.60
N ARG A 107 6.57 8.75 9.22
CA ARG A 107 7.28 9.29 10.42
C ARG A 107 7.11 8.41 11.65
N LYS A 108 5.94 7.78 11.81
CA LYS A 108 5.63 6.87 12.91
C LYS A 108 6.43 5.57 12.82
N HIS A 109 6.55 5.00 11.64
CA HIS A 109 7.20 3.70 11.44
C HIS A 109 8.69 3.79 11.07
N LYS A 110 9.16 4.95 10.57
CA LYS A 110 10.58 5.22 10.23
C LYS A 110 11.20 4.09 9.38
N PRO A 111 10.60 3.77 8.22
CA PRO A 111 11.07 2.67 7.38
C PRO A 111 12.47 2.95 6.81
N GLU A 112 13.25 1.90 6.59
CA GLU A 112 14.51 1.98 5.84
C GLU A 112 14.25 1.88 4.33
N VAL A 113 13.17 1.19 3.95
CA VAL A 113 12.72 1.00 2.57
C VAL A 113 11.22 1.29 2.46
N LEU A 114 10.84 2.05 1.43
CA LEU A 114 9.44 2.26 1.06
C LEU A 114 9.19 1.67 -0.33
N PHE A 115 8.17 0.82 -0.44
CA PHE A 115 7.60 0.40 -1.72
C PHE A 115 6.40 1.27 -2.07
N CYS A 116 6.32 1.64 -3.34
CA CYS A 116 5.16 2.31 -3.91
C CYS A 116 5.01 1.90 -5.38
N ILE A 117 3.83 2.19 -5.93
CA ILE A 117 3.57 2.01 -7.35
C ILE A 117 4.40 3.02 -8.14
N ASP A 118 5.00 2.60 -9.25
CA ASP A 118 5.68 3.50 -10.17
C ASP A 118 4.66 4.46 -10.82
N PRO A 119 4.69 5.77 -10.50
CA PRO A 119 3.65 6.70 -10.93
C PRO A 119 3.74 7.08 -12.42
N VAL A 120 4.87 6.82 -13.07
CA VAL A 120 5.09 7.14 -14.49
C VAL A 120 4.97 5.93 -15.41
N ARG A 121 4.63 4.75 -14.86
CA ARG A 121 4.33 3.56 -15.64
C ARG A 121 3.19 3.83 -16.62
N SER A 122 3.40 3.47 -17.89
CA SER A 122 2.47 3.78 -18.99
C SER A 122 1.85 2.56 -19.66
N THR A 123 2.24 1.33 -19.29
CA THR A 123 1.83 0.10 -19.98
C THR A 123 0.72 -0.68 -19.28
N THR A 124 0.78 -0.77 -17.95
CA THR A 124 -0.15 -1.53 -17.08
C THR A 124 -0.28 -0.79 -15.75
N HIS A 125 -1.29 -1.11 -14.93
CA HIS A 125 -1.52 -0.44 -13.64
C HIS A 125 -1.53 1.10 -13.77
N THR A 126 -2.11 1.60 -14.86
CA THR A 126 -2.20 3.02 -15.18
C THR A 126 -3.47 3.64 -14.61
N HIS A 127 -4.09 3.03 -13.60
CA HIS A 127 -5.26 3.60 -12.94
C HIS A 127 -4.86 4.92 -12.25
N ARG A 128 -5.83 5.83 -12.08
CA ARG A 128 -5.58 7.12 -11.41
C ARG A 128 -5.03 6.91 -10.01
N ASP A 129 -5.62 6.00 -9.24
CA ASP A 129 -5.17 5.70 -7.87
C ASP A 129 -3.76 5.12 -7.82
N HIS A 130 -3.38 4.27 -8.77
CA HIS A 130 -2.00 3.75 -8.91
C HIS A 130 -0.99 4.88 -9.08
N ARG A 131 -1.28 5.83 -9.97
CA ARG A 131 -0.39 6.98 -10.17
C ARG A 131 -0.34 7.89 -8.94
N LYS A 132 -1.49 8.18 -8.33
CA LYS A 132 -1.59 9.11 -7.21
C LYS A 132 -1.00 8.55 -5.92
N SER A 133 -1.23 7.27 -5.61
CA SER A 133 -0.59 6.62 -4.46
C SER A 133 0.92 6.59 -4.60
N GLY A 134 1.44 6.24 -5.79
CA GLY A 134 2.86 6.26 -6.09
C GLY A 134 3.49 7.63 -5.93
N GLN A 135 2.91 8.64 -6.58
CA GLN A 135 3.41 10.01 -6.54
C GLN A 135 3.42 10.58 -5.11
N CYS A 136 2.28 10.50 -4.40
CA CYS A 136 2.18 11.01 -3.05
C CYS A 136 3.07 10.25 -2.06
N ALA A 137 3.31 8.95 -2.26
CA ALA A 137 4.25 8.19 -1.42
C ALA A 137 5.70 8.67 -1.59
N ILE A 138 6.12 8.96 -2.83
CA ILE A 138 7.45 9.53 -3.11
C ILE A 138 7.56 10.93 -2.47
N ASP A 139 6.56 11.79 -2.70
CA ASP A 139 6.55 13.15 -2.17
C ASP A 139 6.48 13.17 -0.63
N ALA A 140 5.84 12.18 -0.01
CA ALA A 140 5.81 12.02 1.45
C ALA A 140 7.12 11.47 2.02
N ALA A 141 7.85 10.65 1.25
CA ALA A 141 9.13 10.09 1.65
C ALA A 141 10.26 11.13 1.65
N PHE A 142 10.26 12.02 0.66
CA PHE A 142 11.16 13.17 0.60
C PHE A 142 10.46 14.36 1.24
N SER A 143 10.71 14.58 2.54
CA SER A 143 10.05 15.60 3.34
C SER A 143 9.81 16.92 2.60
N PHE A 144 8.55 17.14 2.18
CA PHE A 144 7.95 18.45 1.96
C PHE A 144 7.18 18.83 3.23
N ALA A 145 7.93 19.18 4.28
CA ALA A 145 7.39 19.79 5.51
C ALA A 145 8.45 20.72 6.09
#